data_AF-A0A933IX42-F1
#
_entry.id   AF-A0A933IX42-F1
#
_cell.length_a   1.000
_cell.length_b   1.000
_cell.length_c   1.000
_cell.angle_alpha   90.00
_cell.angle_beta   90.00
_cell.angle_gamma   90.00
#
_symmetry.space_group_name_H-M   'P 1'
#
loop_
_entity.id
_entity.type
_entity.pdbx_description
1 polymer ?
#
loop_
_entity_poly.entity_id
_entity_poly.type
_entity_poly.pdbx_seq_one_letter_code
_entity_poly.pdbx_strand_id
1 'polypeptide(L)'
;MKRKRSQVEIDNIVVAQADDDSAWEKPIRVRRKKSASVVIPAELAARAAFLAQLHRQRSIEDWLTHIIQERVELEEAAFVGAKRELVTKSGV
;
A
#
# COMPACT_ATOMS: atom_id res chain seq x y z
N MET A 1 32.06 -7.69 -10.29
CA MET A 1 31.90 -6.42 -9.53
C MET A 1 31.30 -5.38 -10.45
N LYS A 2 30.11 -4.83 -10.15
CA LYS A 2 29.57 -3.70 -10.91
C LYS A 2 30.27 -2.43 -10.44
N ARG A 3 30.83 -1.61 -11.36
CA ARG A 3 31.40 -0.30 -11.02
C ARG A 3 30.29 0.59 -10.46
N LYS A 4 30.53 1.22 -9.30
CA LYS A 4 29.64 2.28 -8.80
C LYS A 4 29.86 3.51 -9.67
N ARG A 5 28.81 3.94 -10.38
CA ARG A 5 28.79 5.20 -11.13
C ARG A 5 28.29 6.33 -10.24
N SER A 6 28.70 7.56 -10.56
CA SER A 6 28.10 8.74 -9.92
C SER A 6 26.70 8.99 -10.49
N GLN A 7 25.86 9.75 -9.78
CA GLN A 7 24.53 10.11 -10.26
C GLN A 7 24.60 10.83 -11.61
N VAL A 8 25.48 11.82 -11.74
CA VAL A 8 25.69 12.59 -12.98
C VAL A 8 26.07 11.69 -14.14
N GLU A 9 26.90 10.69 -13.90
CA GLU A 9 27.29 9.71 -14.92
C GLU A 9 26.10 8.84 -15.35
N ILE A 10 25.23 8.43 -14.42
CA ILE A 10 24.02 7.67 -14.72
C ILE A 10 23.04 8.52 -15.54
N ASP A 11 22.78 9.76 -15.12
CA ASP A 11 21.84 10.65 -15.79
C ASP A 11 22.27 10.90 -17.25
N ASN A 12 23.56 11.13 -17.48
CA ASN A 12 24.12 11.29 -18.83
C ASN A 12 23.94 10.04 -19.70
N ILE A 13 24.12 8.84 -19.13
CA ILE A 13 23.90 7.58 -19.85
C ILE A 13 22.43 7.42 -20.21
N VAL A 14 21.52 7.70 -19.27
CA VAL A 14 20.07 7.61 -19.48
C VAL A 14 19.60 8.56 -20.58
N VAL A 15 20.05 9.82 -20.55
CA VAL A 15 19.69 10.81 -21.58
C VAL A 15 20.23 10.40 -22.95
N ALA A 16 21.49 9.93 -23.02
CA ALA A 16 22.10 9.54 -24.28
C ALA A 16 21.45 8.29 -24.93
N GLN A 17 20.82 7.44 -24.12
CA GLN A 17 20.21 6.17 -24.56
C GLN A 17 18.68 6.23 -24.60
N ALA A 18 18.08 7.40 -24.36
CA ALA A 18 16.63 7.53 -24.21
C ALA A 18 15.85 7.05 -25.45
N ASP A 19 16.38 7.30 -26.65
CA ASP A 19 15.74 6.98 -27.93
C ASP A 19 16.24 5.65 -28.54
N ASP A 20 17.13 4.91 -27.85
CA ASP A 20 17.65 3.62 -28.29
C ASP A 20 17.00 2.47 -27.53
N ASP A 21 15.94 1.89 -28.10
CA ASP A 21 15.22 0.75 -27.52
C ASP A 21 16.12 -0.48 -27.25
N SER A 22 17.26 -0.60 -27.92
CA SER A 22 18.20 -1.72 -27.71
C SER A 22 19.06 -1.56 -26.45
N ALA A 23 19.16 -0.33 -25.92
CA ALA A 23 19.86 -0.03 -24.68
C ALA A 23 19.03 -0.36 -23.42
N TRP A 24 17.72 -0.60 -23.57
CA TRP A 24 16.80 -0.89 -22.48
C TRP A 24 16.48 -2.38 -22.36
N GLU A 25 16.24 -2.83 -21.13
CA GLU A 25 15.68 -4.16 -20.91
C GLU A 25 14.24 -4.24 -21.43
N LYS A 26 13.78 -5.47 -21.68
CA LYS A 26 12.41 -5.70 -22.16
C LYS A 26 11.40 -5.00 -21.25
N PRO A 27 10.39 -4.29 -21.80
CA PRO A 27 9.39 -3.62 -21.01
C PRO A 27 8.71 -4.57 -20.01
N ILE A 28 8.73 -4.21 -18.73
CA ILE A 28 8.07 -4.97 -17.68
C ILE A 28 6.62 -4.49 -17.58
N ARG A 29 5.67 -5.36 -17.93
CA ARG A 29 4.25 -5.08 -17.74
C ARG A 29 3.87 -5.22 -16.27
N VAL A 30 3.69 -4.09 -15.59
CA VAL A 30 3.14 -4.07 -14.23
C VAL A 30 1.62 -4.23 -14.28
N ARG A 31 1.11 -5.37 -13.82
CA ARG A 31 -0.32 -5.50 -13.50
C ARG A 31 -0.56 -4.77 -12.19
N ARG A 32 -1.24 -3.63 -12.24
CA ARG A 32 -1.82 -3.04 -11.01
C ARG A 32 -2.64 -4.14 -10.34
N LYS A 33 -2.47 -4.32 -9.03
CA LYS A 33 -3.27 -5.29 -8.26
C LYS A 33 -4.75 -5.03 -8.59
N LYS A 34 -5.49 -6.12 -8.85
CA LYS A 34 -6.92 -6.04 -9.14
C LYS A 34 -7.58 -5.24 -8.02
N SER A 35 -8.30 -4.18 -8.37
CA SER A 35 -9.07 -3.41 -7.39
C SER A 35 -10.06 -4.34 -6.70
N ALA A 36 -10.07 -4.32 -5.37
CA ALA A 36 -11.07 -5.01 -4.59
C ALA A 36 -12.32 -4.12 -4.54
N SER A 37 -13.47 -4.65 -4.95
CA SER A 37 -14.74 -3.94 -4.83
C SER A 37 -15.48 -4.46 -3.60
N VAL A 38 -15.88 -3.56 -2.71
CA VAL A 38 -16.75 -3.86 -1.58
C VAL A 38 -18.08 -3.16 -1.80
N VAL A 39 -19.19 -3.89 -1.63
CA VAL A 39 -20.53 -3.30 -1.67
C VAL A 39 -20.84 -2.77 -0.28
N ILE A 40 -21.13 -1.47 -0.18
CA ILE A 40 -21.57 -0.82 1.05
C ILE A 40 -22.89 -0.10 0.82
N PRO A 41 -23.76 0.02 1.84
CA PRO A 41 -24.99 0.80 1.75
C PRO A 41 -24.71 2.27 1.37
N ALA A 42 -25.63 2.88 0.62
CA ALA A 42 -25.47 4.27 0.15
C ALA A 42 -25.28 5.27 1.29
N GLU A 43 -26.00 5.09 2.40
CA GLU A 43 -25.87 5.93 3.60
C GLU A 43 -24.46 5.84 4.21
N LEU A 44 -23.89 4.64 4.26
CA LEU A 44 -22.53 4.43 4.77
C LEU A 44 -21.49 5.05 3.82
N ALA A 45 -21.71 4.95 2.51
CA ALA A 45 -20.85 5.60 1.51
C ALA A 45 -20.87 7.14 1.65
N ALA A 46 -22.04 7.74 1.90
CA ALA A 46 -22.17 9.18 2.11
C ALA A 46 -21.40 9.65 3.35
N ARG A 47 -21.50 8.90 4.45
CA ARG A 47 -20.72 9.17 5.67
C ARG A 47 -19.22 9.01 5.45
N ALA A 48 -18.81 7.98 4.71
CA ALA A 48 -17.41 7.76 4.35
C ALA A 48 -16.85 8.91 3.49
N ALA A 49 -17.65 9.43 2.55
CA ALA A 49 -17.27 10.58 1.72
C ALA A 49 -17.05 11.84 2.56
N PHE A 50 -17.96 12.13 3.49
CA PHE A 50 -17.81 13.25 4.42
C PHE A 50 -16.52 13.13 5.25
N LEU A 51 -16.25 11.95 5.80
CA LEU A 51 -15.06 11.72 6.62
C LEU A 51 -13.76 11.78 5.79
N ALA A 52 -13.75 11.24 4.57
CA ALA A 52 -12.61 11.36 3.67
C ALA A 52 -12.24 12.84 3.41
N GLN A 53 -13.25 13.69 3.18
CA GLN A 53 -13.04 15.13 3.03
C GLN A 53 -12.54 15.79 4.33
N LEU A 54 -13.15 15.46 5.47
CA LEU A 54 -12.76 15.98 6.78
C LEU A 54 -11.28 15.67 7.10
N HIS A 55 -10.82 14.47 6.75
CA HIS A 55 -9.46 13.99 6.95
C HIS A 55 -8.50 14.33 5.78
N ARG A 56 -8.94 15.13 4.79
CA ARG A 56 -8.14 15.55 3.63
C ARG A 56 -7.53 14.38 2.84
N GLN A 57 -8.26 13.27 2.75
CA GLN A 57 -7.85 12.12 1.94
C GLN A 57 -8.10 12.39 0.46
N ARG A 58 -7.29 11.74 -0.40
CA ARG A 58 -7.35 11.93 -1.85
C ARG A 58 -8.60 11.31 -2.47
N SER A 59 -9.15 10.26 -1.83
CA SER A 59 -10.38 9.59 -2.26
C SER A 59 -11.07 8.90 -1.08
N ILE A 60 -12.33 8.50 -1.29
CA ILE A 60 -13.09 7.67 -0.34
C ILE A 60 -12.38 6.32 -0.16
N GLU A 61 -11.82 5.76 -1.25
CA GLU A 61 -11.10 4.48 -1.23
C GLU A 61 -9.85 4.56 -0.36
N ASP A 62 -9.07 5.64 -0.45
CA ASP A 62 -7.88 5.85 0.40
C ASP A 62 -8.26 5.94 1.87
N TRP A 63 -9.32 6.69 2.18
CA TRP A 63 -9.82 6.82 3.54
C TRP A 63 -10.32 5.48 4.10
N LEU A 64 -11.14 4.74 3.34
CA LEU A 64 -11.64 3.43 3.75
C LEU A 64 -10.51 2.41 3.91
N THR A 65 -9.51 2.42 3.02
CA THR A 65 -8.35 1.53 3.11
C THR A 65 -7.57 1.78 4.39
N HIS A 66 -7.34 3.06 4.73
CA HIS A 66 -6.67 3.45 5.97
C HIS A 66 -7.43 2.96 7.22
N ILE A 67 -8.75 3.19 7.28
CA ILE A 67 -9.58 2.75 8.41
C ILE A 67 -9.62 1.22 8.54
N ILE A 68 -9.72 0.50 7.42
CA ILE A 68 -9.67 -0.97 7.42
C ILE A 68 -8.33 -1.46 7.95
N GLN A 69 -7.23 -0.86 7.51
CA GLN A 69 -5.90 -1.22 7.98
C GLN A 69 -5.74 -0.98 9.49
N GLU A 70 -6.11 0.20 9.98
CA GLU A 70 -6.06 0.51 11.42
C GLU A 70 -6.88 -0.49 12.23
N ARG A 71 -8.08 -0.83 11.76
CA ARG A 71 -8.93 -1.79 12.48
C ARG A 71 -8.33 -3.19 12.50
N VAL A 72 -7.73 -3.64 11.39
CA VAL A 72 -7.04 -4.94 11.33
C VAL A 72 -5.89 -4.97 12.32
N GLU A 73 -5.05 -3.94 12.35
CA GLU A 73 -3.89 -3.87 13.26
C GLU A 73 -4.32 -3.92 14.74
N LEU A 74 -5.42 -3.23 15.10
CA LEU A 74 -5.98 -3.27 16.45
C LEU A 74 -6.52 -4.66 16.83
N GLU A 75 -7.25 -5.32 15.92
CA GLU A 75 -7.78 -6.66 16.16
C GLU A 75 -6.65 -7.71 16.27
N GLU A 76 -5.62 -7.60 15.44
CA GLU A 76 -4.44 -8.47 15.52
C GLU A 76 -3.71 -8.31 16.86
N ALA A 77 -3.51 -7.08 17.33
CA ALA A 77 -2.91 -6.80 18.62
C ALA A 77 -3.76 -7.37 19.78
N ALA A 78 -5.08 -7.18 19.73
CA ALA A 78 -6.02 -7.71 20.72
C ALA A 78 -5.99 -9.25 20.75
N PHE A 79 -5.99 -9.90 19.58
CA PHE A 79 -5.92 -11.35 19.45
C PHE A 79 -4.62 -11.92 20.03
N VAL A 80 -3.47 -11.30 19.71
CA VAL A 80 -2.17 -11.72 20.27
C VAL A 80 -2.14 -11.57 21.79
N GLY A 81 -2.71 -10.48 22.32
CA GLY A 81 -2.86 -10.27 23.76
C GLY A 81 -3.69 -11.39 24.41
N ALA A 82 -4.89 -11.65 23.88
CA ALA A 82 -5.79 -12.69 24.37
C ALA A 82 -5.14 -14.10 24.32
N LYS A 83 -4.41 -14.41 23.23
CA LYS A 83 -3.69 -15.68 23.10
C LYS A 83 -2.61 -15.84 24.18
N ARG A 84 -1.86 -14.78 24.50
CA ARG A 84 -0.86 -14.81 25.58
C ARG A 84 -1.53 -15.06 26.93
N GLU A 85 -2.61 -14.35 27.22
CA GLU A 85 -3.37 -14.55 28.46
C GLU A 85 -3.89 -15.99 28.62
N LEU A 86 -4.43 -16.56 27.54
CA LEU A 86 -4.89 -17.95 27.54
C LEU A 86 -3.75 -18.92 27.86
N VAL A 87 -2.59 -18.78 27.19
CA VAL A 87 -1.42 -19.62 27.48
C VAL A 87 -0.95 -19.48 28.93
N THR A 88 -0.97 -18.26 29.49
CA THR A 88 -0.61 -18.05 30.90
C THR A 88 -1.63 -18.59 31.90
N LYS A 89 -2.93 -18.61 31.54
CA LYS A 89 -4.02 -19.14 32.40
C LYS A 89 -4.16 -20.66 32.31
N SER A 90 -3.77 -21.26 31.18
CA SER A 90 -3.82 -22.71 30.94
C SER A 90 -2.58 -23.46 31.43
N GLY A 91 -1.56 -22.77 31.94
CA GLY A 91 -0.37 -23.35 32.55
C GLY A 91 -0.53 -23.62 34.05
N VAL A 92 -1.50 -24.45 34.42
CA VAL A 92 -1.57 -25.17 35.71
C VAL A 92 -1.50 -26.66 35.43
#